data_AF-A0A257PEQ4-F1
#
_entry.id   AF-A0A257PEQ4-F1
#
_cell.length_a   1.000
_cell.length_b   1.000
_cell.length_c   1.000
_cell.angle_alpha   90.00
_cell.angle_beta   90.00
_cell.angle_gamma   90.00
#
_symmetry.space_group_name_H-M   'P 1'
#
loop_
_entity.id
_entity.type
_entity.pdbx_description
1 polymer ?
#
loop_
_entity_poly.entity_id
_entity_poly.type
_entity_poly.pdbx_seq_one_letter_code
_entity_poly.pdbx_strand_id
1 'polypeptide(L)'
;MTPAAGLLDALRAAGINPIDPGEIVADGTLRRFRAEGDKPGTRNGWAVLHQDHGAGGSWKSGVTCTWSEKATARMTRAEKDAFHADIRKAKAEAQRQREAEQHAAAERA
;
A
#
# COMPACT_ATOMS: atom_id res chain seq x y z
N MET A 1 2.89 -18.18 -9.24
CA MET A 1 2.66 -17.46 -7.96
C MET A 1 1.43 -16.60 -8.17
N THR A 2 0.48 -16.53 -7.24
CA THR A 2 -0.65 -15.59 -7.45
C THR A 2 -0.16 -14.15 -7.23
N PRO A 3 -0.69 -13.17 -7.97
CA PRO A 3 -0.28 -11.77 -7.80
C PRO A 3 -0.50 -11.26 -6.37
N ALA A 4 -1.56 -11.74 -5.72
CA ALA A 4 -1.83 -11.46 -4.32
C ALA A 4 -0.71 -11.97 -3.41
N ALA A 5 -0.28 -13.23 -3.59
CA ALA A 5 0.81 -13.79 -2.78
C ALA A 5 2.13 -13.02 -2.96
N GLY A 6 2.42 -12.57 -4.19
CA GLY A 6 3.62 -11.79 -4.47
C GLY A 6 3.62 -10.41 -3.78
N LEU A 7 2.50 -9.68 -3.86
CA LEU A 7 2.37 -8.40 -3.17
C LEU A 7 2.39 -8.56 -1.64
N LEU A 8 1.78 -9.63 -1.12
CA LEU A 8 1.80 -9.95 0.31
C LEU A 8 3.22 -10.20 0.82
N ASP A 9 4.05 -10.89 0.05
CA ASP A 9 5.46 -11.12 0.39
C ASP A 9 6.25 -9.81 0.43
N ALA A 10 6.04 -8.94 -0.56
CA ALA A 10 6.65 -7.60 -0.60
C ALA A 10 6.22 -6.73 0.60
N LEU A 11 4.94 -6.80 1.00
CA LEU A 11 4.41 -6.13 2.19
C LEU A 11 5.09 -6.63 3.46
N ARG A 12 5.22 -7.95 3.63
CA ARG A 12 5.90 -8.55 4.79
C ARG A 12 7.38 -8.20 4.84
N ALA A 13 8.07 -8.22 3.70
CA ALA A 13 9.47 -7.81 3.60
C ALA A 13 9.68 -6.33 3.99
N ALA A 14 8.66 -5.49 3.77
CA ALA A 14 8.64 -4.11 4.22
C ALA A 14 8.16 -3.93 5.67
N GLY A 15 7.92 -5.02 6.41
CA GLY A 15 7.44 -4.99 7.80
C GLY A 15 5.96 -4.66 7.95
N ILE A 16 5.17 -4.80 6.87
CA ILE A 16 3.73 -4.57 6.86
C ILE A 16 3.05 -5.92 6.74
N ASN A 17 2.55 -6.45 7.86
CA ASN A 17 1.86 -7.74 7.84
C ASN A 17 0.34 -7.52 7.79
N PRO A 18 -0.35 -7.69 6.64
CA PRO A 18 -1.80 -7.57 6.58
C PRO A 18 -2.49 -8.67 7.41
N ILE A 19 -3.43 -8.27 8.28
CA ILE A 19 -4.27 -9.18 9.07
C ILE A 19 -5.32 -9.86 8.18
N ASP A 20 -5.80 -9.16 7.15
CA ASP A 20 -6.83 -9.63 6.22
C ASP A 20 -6.29 -9.68 4.78
N PRO A 21 -5.35 -10.60 4.47
CA PRO A 21 -4.74 -10.70 3.14
C PRO A 21 -5.75 -11.07 2.04
N GLY A 22 -6.90 -11.65 2.40
CA GLY A 22 -7.96 -12.01 1.46
C GLY A 22 -8.67 -10.82 0.81
N GLU A 23 -8.56 -9.62 1.38
CA GLU A 23 -9.13 -8.38 0.80
C GLU A 23 -8.28 -7.85 -0.37
N ILE A 24 -7.03 -8.30 -0.51
CA ILE A 24 -6.10 -7.86 -1.55
C ILE A 24 -6.35 -8.67 -2.82
N VAL A 25 -7.03 -8.06 -3.78
CA VAL A 25 -7.42 -8.68 -5.04
C VAL A 25 -6.78 -7.93 -6.21
N ALA A 26 -6.37 -8.67 -7.25
CA ALA A 26 -5.75 -8.16 -8.46
C ALA A 26 -6.74 -7.45 -9.41
N ASP A 27 -7.53 -6.53 -8.87
CA ASP A 27 -8.60 -5.80 -9.55
C ASP A 27 -8.15 -4.40 -10.01
N GLY A 28 -6.95 -3.96 -9.61
CA GLY A 28 -6.44 -2.61 -9.82
C GLY A 28 -7.04 -1.56 -8.87
N THR A 29 -7.91 -1.99 -7.96
CA THR A 29 -8.57 -1.11 -7.00
C THR A 29 -7.75 -0.97 -5.72
N LEU A 30 -7.73 0.25 -5.16
CA LEU A 30 -7.13 0.50 -3.84
C LEU A 30 -7.96 -0.16 -2.74
N ARG A 31 -7.34 -1.12 -2.07
CA ARG A 31 -7.89 -1.86 -0.93
C ARG A 31 -7.19 -1.40 0.33
N ARG A 32 -7.97 -0.98 1.33
CA ARG A 32 -7.45 -0.66 2.66
C ARG A 32 -7.63 -1.85 3.58
N PHE A 33 -6.56 -2.23 4.27
CA PHE A 33 -6.55 -3.36 5.20
C PHE A 33 -5.95 -2.93 6.54
N ARG A 34 -6.12 -3.78 7.55
CA ARG A 34 -5.48 -3.62 8.84
C ARG A 34 -4.12 -4.32 8.82
N ALA A 35 -3.05 -3.64 9.22
CA ALA A 35 -1.76 -4.28 9.43
C ALA A 35 -1.62 -4.77 10.88
N GLU A 36 -0.75 -5.74 11.09
CA GLU A 36 -0.37 -6.22 12.41
C GLU A 36 0.25 -5.07 13.21
N GLY A 37 -0.17 -4.91 14.47
CA GLY A 37 0.21 -3.78 15.32
C GLY A 37 -0.66 -2.51 15.14
N ASP A 38 -1.66 -2.52 14.26
CA ASP A 38 -2.69 -1.47 14.21
C ASP A 38 -3.81 -1.70 15.23
N LYS A 39 -4.36 -0.58 15.74
CA LYS A 39 -5.49 -0.60 16.67
C LYS A 39 -6.70 -1.27 16.00
N PRO A 40 -7.49 -2.07 16.74
CA PRO A 40 -8.73 -2.62 16.21
C PRO A 40 -9.62 -1.49 15.70
N GLY A 41 -10.14 -1.63 14.48
CA GLY A 41 -10.93 -0.61 13.79
C GLY A 41 -10.13 0.35 12.89
N THR A 42 -8.80 0.33 12.91
CA THR A 42 -7.98 1.19 12.03
C THR A 42 -7.51 0.43 10.78
N ARG A 43 -7.73 1.05 9.60
CA ARG A 43 -7.26 0.53 8.29
C ARG A 43 -6.15 1.42 7.76
N ASN A 44 -4.97 1.27 8.36
CA ASN A 44 -3.78 2.04 7.99
C ASN A 44 -2.98 1.37 6.87
N GLY A 45 -3.19 0.08 6.61
CA GLY A 45 -2.62 -0.61 5.45
C GLY A 45 -3.39 -0.28 4.19
N TRP A 46 -2.69 -0.15 3.06
CA TRP A 46 -3.29 -0.01 1.74
C TRP A 46 -2.52 -0.85 0.73
N ALA A 47 -3.24 -1.38 -0.26
CA ALA A 47 -2.67 -2.11 -1.37
C ALA A 47 -3.49 -1.85 -2.63
N VAL A 48 -2.81 -1.77 -3.76
CA VAL A 48 -3.37 -1.77 -5.12
C VAL A 48 -2.67 -2.91 -5.84
N LEU A 49 -3.43 -3.82 -6.43
CA LEU A 49 -2.86 -4.96 -7.12
C LEU A 49 -3.49 -5.08 -8.50
N HIS A 50 -2.64 -5.13 -9.53
CA HIS A 50 -2.99 -5.51 -10.89
C HIS A 50 -2.50 -6.94 -11.16
N GLN A 51 -2.85 -7.47 -12.33
CA GLN A 51 -2.47 -8.84 -12.73
C GLN A 51 -0.95 -9.04 -12.75
N ASP A 52 -0.19 -8.04 -13.22
CA ASP A 52 1.27 -8.16 -13.40
C ASP A 52 2.10 -7.36 -12.37
N HIS A 53 1.49 -6.45 -11.62
CA HIS A 53 2.20 -5.56 -10.70
C HIS A 53 1.27 -5.04 -9.60
N GLY A 54 1.84 -4.61 -8.49
CA GLY A 54 1.07 -4.07 -7.38
C GLY A 54 1.91 -3.18 -6.49
N ALA A 55 1.23 -2.39 -5.68
CA ALA A 55 1.82 -1.52 -4.69
C ALA A 55 1.08 -1.63 -3.37
N GLY A 56 1.77 -1.39 -2.27
CA GLY A 56 1.12 -1.30 -0.98
C GLY A 56 1.99 -0.63 0.06
N GLY A 57 1.41 -0.36 1.21
CA GLY A 57 2.08 0.40 2.24
C GLY A 57 1.29 0.47 3.53
N SER A 58 1.91 1.10 4.52
CA SER A 58 1.27 1.47 5.79
C SER A 58 1.28 2.98 5.93
N TRP A 59 0.11 3.56 6.05
CA TRP A 59 -0.07 4.97 6.35
C TRP A 59 0.48 5.34 7.72
N LYS A 60 0.43 4.43 8.70
CA LYS A 60 0.92 4.68 10.06
C LYS A 60 2.44 4.83 10.08
N SER A 61 3.15 3.92 9.40
CA SER A 61 4.61 3.90 9.37
C SER A 61 5.19 4.74 8.21
N GLY A 62 4.35 5.15 7.25
CA GLY A 62 4.78 5.83 6.03
C GLY A 62 5.60 4.94 5.07
N VAL A 63 5.66 3.63 5.34
CA VAL A 63 6.40 2.64 4.56
C VAL A 63 5.57 2.24 3.35
N THR A 64 6.22 2.13 2.20
CA THR A 64 5.61 1.67 0.95
C THR A 64 6.53 0.66 0.28
N CYS A 65 5.94 -0.36 -0.31
CA CYS A 65 6.61 -1.39 -1.06
C CYS A 65 5.79 -1.73 -2.28
N THR A 66 6.41 -2.34 -3.26
CA THR A 66 5.70 -2.78 -4.45
C THR A 66 6.21 -4.10 -4.92
N TRP A 67 5.45 -4.66 -5.83
CA TRP A 67 5.64 -5.97 -6.36
C TRP A 67 5.37 -5.96 -7.86
N SER A 68 6.10 -6.78 -8.59
CA SER A 68 5.87 -7.05 -10.00
C SER A 68 6.08 -8.53 -10.26
N GLU A 69 5.25 -9.12 -11.11
CA GLU A 69 5.39 -10.50 -11.56
C GLU A 69 6.68 -10.66 -12.38
N LYS A 70 7.10 -9.60 -13.08
CA LYS A 70 8.38 -9.57 -13.78
C LYS A 70 9.49 -9.35 -12.77
N ALA A 71 10.49 -10.22 -12.80
CA ALA A 71 11.64 -10.18 -11.89
C ALA A 71 12.25 -8.78 -11.80
N THR A 72 12.38 -8.28 -10.56
CA THR A 72 12.99 -6.99 -10.20
C THR A 72 14.38 -6.75 -10.84
N ALA A 73 15.06 -7.82 -11.26
CA ALA A 73 16.32 -7.78 -12.01
C ALA A 73 16.20 -7.11 -13.40
N ARG A 74 14.99 -6.90 -13.93
CA ARG A 74 14.73 -6.21 -15.20
C ARG A 74 14.16 -4.79 -15.04
N MET A 75 14.05 -4.27 -13.81
CA MET A 75 13.63 -2.88 -13.61
C MET A 75 14.80 -1.94 -13.94
N THR A 76 14.64 -1.18 -15.01
CA THR A 76 15.59 -0.12 -15.35
C THR A 76 15.53 1.00 -14.30
N ARG A 77 16.62 1.76 -14.16
CA ARG A 77 16.69 2.87 -13.19
C ARG A 77 15.58 3.91 -13.39
N ALA A 78 15.12 4.08 -14.64
CA ALA A 78 13.99 4.93 -15.00
C ALA A 78 12.65 4.41 -14.43
N GLU A 79 12.44 3.09 -14.47
CA GLU A 79 11.25 2.49 -13.85
C GLU A 79 11.29 2.64 -12.34
N LYS A 80 12.46 2.52 -11.69
CA LYS A 80 12.59 2.83 -10.25
C LYS A 80 12.30 4.30 -9.91
N ASP A 81 12.60 5.23 -10.81
CA ASP A 81 12.39 6.67 -10.57
C ASP A 81 10.93 7.09 -10.81
N ALA A 82 10.31 6.62 -11.91
CA ALA A 82 8.88 6.79 -12.17
C ALA A 82 8.04 6.20 -11.03
N PHE A 83 8.48 5.03 -10.57
CA PHE A 83 7.93 4.35 -9.43
C PHE A 83 8.07 5.12 -8.09
N HIS A 84 9.23 5.72 -7.83
CA HIS A 84 9.38 6.63 -6.68
C HIS A 84 8.54 7.90 -6.85
N ALA A 85 8.27 8.35 -8.08
CA ALA A 85 7.36 9.46 -8.35
C ALA A 85 5.90 9.08 -8.04
N ASP A 86 5.47 7.86 -8.40
CA ASP A 86 4.14 7.35 -8.07
C ASP A 86 3.95 7.17 -6.56
N ILE A 87 4.97 6.67 -5.85
CA ILE A 87 4.97 6.62 -4.38
C ILE A 87 4.86 8.02 -3.79
N ARG A 88 5.60 9.00 -4.31
CA ARG A 88 5.51 10.40 -3.85
C ARG A 88 4.11 10.98 -4.08
N LYS A 89 3.48 10.68 -5.22
CA LYS A 89 2.13 11.14 -5.55
C LYS A 89 1.07 10.50 -4.65
N ALA A 90 1.15 9.19 -4.43
CA ALA A 90 0.27 8.47 -3.49
C ALA A 90 0.42 9.00 -2.06
N LYS A 91 1.65 9.31 -1.62
CA LYS A 91 1.93 9.91 -0.31
C LYS A 91 1.31 11.32 -0.18
N ALA A 92 1.40 12.15 -1.23
CA ALA A 92 0.79 13.47 -1.23
C ALA A 92 -0.75 13.42 -1.18
N GLU A 93 -1.37 12.44 -1.84
CA GLU A 93 -2.81 12.25 -1.81
C GLU A 93 -3.31 11.73 -0.45
N ALA A 94 -2.56 10.83 0.17
CA ALA A 94 -2.83 10.33 1.51
C ALA A 94 -2.70 11.42 2.59
N GLN A 95 -1.76 12.37 2.43
CA GLN A 95 -1.63 13.53 3.31
C GLN A 95 -2.91 14.39 3.27
N ARG A 96 -3.41 14.70 2.06
CA ARG A 96 -4.65 15.48 1.90
C ARG A 96 -5.87 14.82 2.56
N GLN A 97 -5.97 13.49 2.50
CA GLN A 97 -7.08 12.78 3.15
C GLN A 97 -6.96 12.78 4.68
N ARG A 98 -5.74 12.73 5.24
CA ARG A 98 -5.53 12.87 6.70
C ARG A 98 -5.98 14.23 7.21
N GLU A 99 -5.68 15.30 6.47
CA GLU A 99 -6.12 16.65 6.84
C GLU A 99 -7.65 16.73 6.86
N ALA A 100 -8.33 16.10 5.90
CA ALA A 100 -9.79 16.02 5.88
C ALA A 100 -10.38 15.17 7.02
N GLU A 101 -9.82 13.99 7.32
CA GLU A 101 -10.30 13.11 8.40
C GLU A 101 -10.01 13.71 9.79
N GLN A 102 -8.87 14.39 9.98
CA GLN A 102 -8.56 15.08 11.25
C GLN A 102 -9.48 16.27 11.50
N HIS A 103 -9.83 17.04 10.46
CA HIS A 103 -10.82 18.11 10.59
C HIS A 103 -12.18 17.56 11.03
N ALA A 104 -12.66 16.47 10.41
CA ALA A 104 -13.93 15.86 10.74
C ALA A 104 -13.97 15.20 12.13
N ALA A 105 -12.83 14.73 12.65
CA ALA A 105 -12.72 14.19 14.00
C ALA A 105 -12.65 15.28 15.08
N ALA A 106 -12.05 16.43 14.78
CA ALA A 106 -11.98 17.57 15.68
C ALA A 106 -13.34 18.28 15.86
N GLU A 107 -14.21 18.25 14.85
CA GLU A 107 -15.55 18.85 14.94
C GLU A 107 -16.58 17.97 15.67
N ARG A 108 -16.22 16.74 16.08
CA ARG A 108 -17.09 15.85 16.87
C ARG A 108 -16.68 15.71 18.33
N ALA A 109 -15.75 16.55 18.81
CA ALA A 109 -15.32 16.63 20.21
C ALA A 109 -16.05 17.73 20.98
#